data_AF-A6GWF8-F1
#
_entry.id   AF-A6GWF8-F1
#
_cell.length_a   1.000
_cell.length_b   1.000
_cell.length_c   1.000
_cell.angle_alpha   90.00
_cell.angle_beta   90.00
_cell.angle_gamma   90.00
#
_symmetry.space_group_name_H-M   'P 1'
#
loop_
_entity.id
_entity.type
_entity.pdbx_description
1 polymer ?
#
loop_
_entity_poly.entity_id
_entity_poly.type
_entity_poly.pdbx_seq_one_letter_code
_entity_poly.pdbx_strand_id
1 'polypeptide(L)' 'MCKDRKKQRSASNAVILKILAEKYGVTEQYVRVCVKGFSESDKAAEIQADYKVVKEQITNISKQL' A
#
# COMPACT_ATOMS: atom_id res chain seq x y z
N MET A 1 24.91 10.96 3.27
CA MET A 1 23.89 10.08 3.90
C MET A 1 22.51 10.44 3.34
N CYS A 2 21.93 9.65 2.44
CA CYS A 2 20.54 9.84 1.97
C CYS A 2 19.56 9.21 2.98
N LYS A 3 19.12 9.96 3.99
CA LYS A 3 18.13 9.49 4.98
C LYS A 3 16.68 9.87 4.62
N ASP A 4 16.47 10.82 3.73
CA ASP A 4 15.14 11.41 3.49
C ASP A 4 14.18 10.56 2.65
N ARG A 5 14.70 9.76 1.70
CA ARG A 5 13.85 8.93 0.81
C ARG A 5 13.12 7.80 1.55
N LYS A 6 13.65 7.33 2.69
CA LYS A 6 13.00 6.28 3.49
C LYS A 6 11.75 6.78 4.22
N LYS A 7 11.75 8.06 4.66
CA LYS A 7 10.66 8.63 5.46
C LYS A 7 9.42 8.89 4.59
N GLN A 8 9.63 9.43 3.39
CA GLN A 8 8.55 9.71 2.43
C GLN A 8 7.89 8.41 1.92
N ARG A 9 8.70 7.38 1.63
CA ARG A 9 8.20 6.06 1.23
C ARG A 9 7.39 5.36 2.33
N SER A 10 7.65 5.69 3.60
CA SER A 10 6.93 5.14 4.75
C SER A 10 5.55 5.80 4.93
N ALA A 11 5.46 7.11 4.71
CA ALA A 11 4.21 7.86 4.86
C ALA A 11 3.17 7.48 3.80
N SER A 12 3.54 7.45 2.52
CA SER A 12 2.63 7.02 1.45
C SER A 12 2.14 5.59 1.67
N ASN A 13 3.01 4.72 2.19
CA ASN A 13 2.65 3.33 2.43
C ASN A 13 1.62 3.17 3.55
N ALA A 14 1.75 3.95 4.64
CA ALA A 14 0.78 3.96 5.72
C ALA A 14 -0.61 4.41 5.23
N VAL A 15 -0.66 5.45 4.38
CA VAL A 15 -1.92 5.93 3.79
C VAL A 15 -2.56 4.86 2.90
N ILE A 16 -1.79 4.19 2.04
CA ILE A 16 -2.31 3.12 1.17
C ILE A 16 -2.87 1.97 2.01
N LEU A 17 -2.14 1.53 3.05
CA LEU A 17 -2.59 0.44 3.92
C LEU A 17 -3.92 0.78 4.60
N LYS A 18 -4.08 2.02 5.06
CA LYS A 18 -5.33 2.49 5.69
C LYS A 18 -6.49 2.51 4.68
N ILE A 19 -6.28 3.06 3.48
CA ILE A 19 -7.30 3.09 2.43
C ILE A 19 -7.78 1.67 2.09
N LEU A 20 -6.86 0.73 1.93
CA LEU A 20 -7.20 -0.66 1.62
C LEU A 20 -7.87 -1.37 2.80
N ALA A 21 -7.43 -1.10 4.04
CA ALA A 21 -8.08 -1.64 5.23
C ALA A 21 -9.55 -1.21 5.31
N GLU A 22 -9.84 0.07 5.07
CA GLU A 22 -11.21 0.61 5.05
C GLU A 22 -12.01 0.07 3.85
N LYS A 23 -11.43 0.00 2.65
CA LYS A 23 -12.10 -0.51 1.43
C LYS A 23 -12.56 -1.96 1.57
N TYR A 24 -11.74 -2.80 2.18
CA TYR A 24 -12.01 -4.24 2.31
C TYR A 24 -12.62 -4.63 3.66
N GLY A 25 -12.78 -3.69 4.60
CA GLY A 25 -13.27 -3.96 5.95
C GLY A 25 -12.35 -4.89 6.75
N VAL A 26 -11.03 -4.79 6.53
CA VAL A 26 -10.01 -5.64 7.14
C VAL A 26 -9.02 -4.80 7.95
N THR A 27 -8.15 -5.45 8.73
CA THR A 27 -7.11 -4.73 9.49
C THR A 27 -5.94 -4.33 8.59
N GLU A 28 -5.27 -3.23 8.91
CA GLU A 28 -4.04 -2.81 8.21
C GLU A 28 -2.95 -3.89 8.27
N GLN A 29 -2.92 -4.68 9.34
CA GLN A 29 -1.99 -5.79 9.50
C GLN A 29 -2.30 -6.91 8.49
N TYR A 30 -3.58 -7.22 8.25
CA TYR A 30 -3.99 -8.16 7.23
C TYR A 30 -3.57 -7.69 5.84
N VAL A 31 -3.86 -6.42 5.48
CA VAL A 31 -3.41 -5.82 4.21
C VAL A 31 -1.90 -5.93 4.06
N ARG A 32 -1.12 -5.67 5.12
CA ARG A 32 0.34 -5.76 5.10
C ARG A 32 0.83 -7.19 4.82
N VAL A 33 0.16 -8.20 5.37
CA VAL A 33 0.48 -9.62 5.13
C VAL A 33 0.14 -10.00 3.68
N CYS A 34 -1.01 -9.57 3.16
CA CYS A 34 -1.42 -9.77 1.76
C CYS A 34 -0.41 -9.13 0.78
N VAL A 35 -0.06 -7.85 1.00
CA VAL A 35 0.89 -7.13 0.14
C VAL A 35 2.27 -7.75 0.14
N LYS A 36 2.69 -8.35 1.26
CA LYS A 36 3.97 -9.06 1.37
C LYS A 36 3.96 -10.47 0.77
N GLY A 37 2.81 -10.99 0.34
CA GLY A 37 2.69 -12.33 -0.25
C GLY A 37 2.70 -13.48 0.78
N PHE A 38 2.37 -13.20 2.04
CA PHE A 38 2.29 -14.24 3.10
C PHE A 38 0.87 -14.82 3.25
N SER A 39 -0.07 -14.46 2.37
CA SER A 39 -1.41 -15.02 2.34
C SER A 39 -1.82 -15.36 0.92
N GLU A 40 -2.18 -16.62 0.71
CA GLU A 40 -2.75 -17.14 -0.53
C GLU A 40 -4.27 -17.23 -0.35
N SER A 41 -4.97 -16.19 -0.79
CA SER A 41 -6.43 -16.13 -0.82
C SER A 41 -6.83 -15.20 -1.96
N ASP A 42 -7.97 -15.43 -2.61
CA ASP A 42 -8.46 -14.57 -3.69
C ASP A 42 -8.50 -13.10 -3.28
N LYS A 43 -9.01 -12.83 -2.07
CA LYS A 43 -9.00 -11.48 -1.47
C LYS A 43 -7.61 -10.89 -1.28
N ALA A 44 -6.61 -11.72 -0.99
CA ALA A 44 -5.23 -11.26 -0.81
C ALA A 44 -4.61 -10.84 -2.15
N ALA A 45 -4.91 -11.57 -3.23
CA ALA A 45 -4.49 -11.23 -4.59
C ALA A 45 -5.15 -9.92 -5.06
N GLU A 46 -6.45 -9.73 -4.78
CA GLU A 46 -7.15 -8.47 -5.05
C GLU A 46 -6.51 -7.30 -4.30
N ILE A 47 -6.30 -7.43 -2.99
CA ILE A 47 -5.66 -6.39 -2.17
C ILE A 47 -4.26 -6.05 -2.68
N GLN A 48 -3.49 -7.05 -3.13
CA GLN A 48 -2.14 -6.84 -3.65
C GLN A 48 -2.15 -6.10 -5.00
N ALA A 49 -3.10 -6.42 -5.88
CA ALA A 49 -3.29 -5.72 -7.15
C ALA A 49 -3.71 -4.26 -6.93
N ASP A 50 -4.70 -4.03 -6.07
CA ASP A 50 -5.19 -2.70 -5.70
C ASP A 50 -4.08 -1.85 -5.06
N TYR A 51 -3.30 -2.44 -4.16
CA TYR A 51 -2.14 -1.78 -3.55
C TYR A 51 -1.15 -1.25 -4.60
N LYS A 52 -0.88 -2.02 -5.66
CA LYS A 52 0.03 -1.60 -6.73
C LYS A 52 -0.55 -0.41 -7.49
N VAL A 53 -1.83 -0.44 -7.83
CA VAL A 53 -2.53 0.64 -8.53
C VAL A 53 -2.51 1.93 -7.72
N VAL A 54 -2.91 1.89 -6.44
CA VAL A 54 -2.93 3.07 -5.57
C VAL A 54 -1.52 3.65 -5.38
N LYS A 55 -0.51 2.77 -5.23
CA LYS A 55 0.88 3.20 -5.14
C LYS A 55 1.37 3.91 -6.40
N GLU A 56 1.02 3.43 -7.58
CA GLU A 56 1.34 4.08 -8.84
C GLU A 56 0.64 5.43 -8.97
N GLN A 57 -0.64 5.53 -8.60
CA GLN A 57 -1.39 6.79 -8.59
C GLN A 57 -0.73 7.83 -7.67
N ILE A 58 -0.41 7.47 -6.43
CA ILE A 58 0.26 8.40 -5.48
C ILE A 58 1.64 8.82 -5.98
N THR A 59 2.39 7.91 -6.60
CA THR A 59 3.71 8.20 -7.18
C THR A 59 3.60 9.16 -8.37
N ASN A 60 2.58 8.98 -9.22
CA ASN A 60 2.33 9.85 -10.36
C ASN A 60 1.86 11.25 -9.93
N ILE A 61 0.99 11.35 -8.92
CA ILE A 61 0.60 12.64 -8.33
C ILE A 61 1.83 13.37 -7.78
N SER A 62 2.72 12.64 -7.08
CA SER A 62 3.95 13.21 -6.52
C SER A 62 4.97 13.67 -7.57
N LYS A 63 4.81 13.28 -8.85
CA LYS A 63 5.67 13.72 -9.96
C LYS A 63 5.11 14.90 -10.74
N GLN A 64 3.81 15.20 -10.61
CA GLN A 64 3.16 16.32 -11.31
C GLN A 64 3.14 17.61 -10.48
N LEU A 65 3.48 17.53 -9.19
CA LEU A 65 3.73 18.66 -8.29
C LEU A 65 5.20 19.05 -8.32
#